data_AF-A0A954HRG9-F1
#
_entry.id   AF-A0A954HRG9-F1
#
_cell.length_a   1.000
_cell.length_b   1.000
_cell.length_c   1.000
_cell.angle_alpha   90.00
_cell.angle_beta   90.00
_cell.angle_gamma   90.00
#
_symmetry.space_group_name_H-M   'P 1'
#
loop_
_entity.id
_entity.type
_entity.pdbx_description
1 polymer ?
#
loop_
_entity_poly.entity_id
_entity_poly.type
_entity_poly.pdbx_seq_one_letter_code
_entity_poly.pdbx_strand_id
1 'polypeptide(L)'
;MDSKDLLLTANRQCADLTFPMLDDLADIPLQTAAKDGNHAHWILGHLLLSESGFRAMMEGTPNPRETLRPLFGAGTVPDATGNGYPPYADLLKQLRAAHLETTAWIETLTEAELDQPGKAVPPGFEAFFGTWRQILLMRSLHWMTHRGQLADCRKAAGRSPLMI
;
A
#
# COMPACT_ATOMS: atom_id res chain seq x y z
N MET A 1 -26.43 -1.51 -1.65
CA MET A 1 -25.08 -0.95 -1.83
C MET A 1 -24.41 -1.81 -2.87
N ASP A 2 -23.94 -1.19 -3.94
CA ASP A 2 -23.23 -1.94 -4.96
C ASP A 2 -21.83 -2.30 -4.46
N SER A 3 -21.21 -3.34 -5.01
CA SER A 3 -19.89 -3.74 -4.51
C SER A 3 -18.79 -2.74 -4.89
N LYS A 4 -18.97 -1.94 -5.94
CA LYS A 4 -18.15 -0.73 -6.20
C LYS A 4 -18.14 0.25 -5.04
N ASP A 5 -19.30 0.55 -4.45
CA ASP A 5 -19.39 1.47 -3.31
C ASP A 5 -18.70 0.89 -2.06
N LEU A 6 -18.84 -0.43 -1.85
CA LEU A 6 -18.16 -1.14 -0.77
C LEU A 6 -16.64 -1.13 -0.97
N LEU A 7 -16.15 -1.37 -2.18
CA LEU A 7 -14.73 -1.34 -2.51
C LEU A 7 -14.15 0.06 -2.36
N LEU A 8 -14.84 1.10 -2.82
CA LEU A 8 -14.43 2.48 -2.62
C LEU A 8 -14.33 2.81 -1.12
N THR A 9 -15.35 2.44 -0.35
CA THR A 9 -15.37 2.63 1.10
C THR A 9 -14.22 1.90 1.78
N ALA A 10 -14.01 0.62 1.47
CA ALA A 10 -12.94 -0.19 2.04
C ALA A 10 -11.56 0.40 1.70
N ASN A 11 -11.33 0.79 0.45
CA ASN A 11 -10.05 1.35 0.03
C ASN A 11 -9.74 2.69 0.72
N ARG A 12 -10.74 3.55 0.95
CA ARG A 12 -10.60 4.78 1.73
C ARG A 12 -10.31 4.49 3.20
N GLN A 13 -11.18 3.73 3.86
CA GLN A 13 -11.09 3.47 5.29
C GLN A 13 -9.78 2.75 5.65
N CYS A 14 -9.34 1.77 4.87
CA CYS A 14 -8.09 1.08 5.14
C CYS A 14 -6.87 2.02 5.06
N ALA A 15 -6.87 2.96 4.10
CA ALA A 15 -5.83 3.98 4.01
C ALA A 15 -5.93 5.00 5.16
N ASP A 16 -7.13 5.50 5.47
CA ASP A 16 -7.39 6.44 6.56
C ASP A 16 -7.01 5.88 7.93
N LEU A 17 -7.14 4.57 8.13
CA LEU A 17 -6.69 3.89 9.35
C LEU A 17 -5.16 3.65 9.37
N THR A 18 -4.49 3.72 8.23
CA THR A 18 -3.05 3.44 8.09
C THR A 18 -2.22 4.71 8.11
N PHE A 19 -2.68 5.81 7.50
CA PHE A 19 -1.96 7.07 7.46
C PHE A 19 -1.56 7.59 8.86
N PRO A 20 -2.43 7.57 9.88
CA PRO A 20 -2.04 8.00 11.22
C PRO A 20 -0.89 7.17 11.82
N MET A 21 -0.76 5.89 11.46
CA MET A 21 0.37 5.07 11.89
C MET A 21 1.67 5.50 11.21
N LEU A 22 1.60 5.86 9.93
CA LEU A 22 2.74 6.39 9.17
C LEU A 22 3.17 7.76 9.70
N ASP A 23 2.20 8.64 10.00
CA ASP A 23 2.47 9.95 10.60
C ASP A 23 3.12 9.80 11.98
N ASP A 24 2.58 8.92 12.82
CA ASP A 24 3.11 8.65 14.16
C ASP A 24 4.56 8.15 14.10
N LEU A 25 4.88 7.21 13.21
CA LEU A 25 6.22 6.60 13.11
C LEU A 25 7.26 7.46 12.37
N ALA A 26 6.91 8.66 11.90
CA ALA A 26 7.80 9.49 11.08
C ALA A 26 9.07 9.97 11.82
N ASP A 27 9.04 10.06 13.15
CA ASP A 27 10.19 10.41 13.99
C ASP A 27 11.11 9.21 14.30
N ILE A 28 10.63 7.98 14.07
CA ILE A 28 11.39 6.73 14.25
C ILE A 28 11.21 5.77 13.05
N PRO A 29 11.46 6.22 11.80
CA PRO A 29 11.01 5.53 10.61
C PRO A 29 11.76 4.20 10.34
N LEU A 30 12.87 3.97 11.04
CA LEU A 30 13.68 2.74 10.96
C LEU A 30 13.39 1.74 12.10
N GLN A 31 12.44 2.05 12.99
CA GLN A 31 12.01 1.10 14.03
C GLN A 31 11.40 -0.14 13.40
N THR A 32 11.87 -1.31 13.82
CA THR A 32 11.34 -2.62 13.42
C THR A 32 10.79 -3.38 14.63
N ALA A 33 9.83 -4.28 14.40
CA ALA A 33 9.25 -5.13 15.43
C ALA A 33 10.10 -6.37 15.76
N ALA A 34 10.91 -6.82 14.82
CA ALA A 34 11.73 -8.01 14.93
C ALA A 34 13.02 -7.82 14.11
N LYS A 35 14.03 -8.64 14.41
CA LYS A 35 15.26 -8.66 13.61
C LYS A 35 14.90 -8.93 12.14
N ASP A 36 15.43 -8.10 11.24
CA ASP A 36 15.20 -8.16 9.79
C ASP A 36 13.74 -7.91 9.36
N GLY A 37 12.88 -7.44 10.28
CA GLY A 37 11.50 -7.08 9.96
C GLY A 37 11.39 -5.73 9.25
N ASN A 38 10.30 -5.55 8.50
CA ASN A 38 10.02 -4.29 7.82
C ASN A 38 9.81 -3.15 8.81
N HIS A 39 10.58 -2.09 8.66
CA HIS A 39 10.39 -0.83 9.39
C HIS A 39 9.49 0.14 8.61
N ALA A 40 9.02 1.20 9.27
CA ALA A 40 8.03 2.12 8.71
C ALA A 40 8.46 2.78 7.38
N HIS A 41 9.74 3.10 7.21
CA HIS A 41 10.27 3.70 5.97
C HIS A 41 10.17 2.73 4.78
N TRP A 42 10.53 1.46 4.99
CA TRP A 42 10.38 0.45 3.95
C TRP A 42 8.90 0.21 3.65
N ILE A 43 8.06 0.09 4.68
CA ILE A 43 6.60 -0.12 4.52
C ILE A 43 5.98 1.03 3.73
N LEU A 44 6.36 2.28 4.03
CA LEU A 44 5.88 3.46 3.31
C LEU A 44 6.27 3.42 1.82
N GLY A 45 7.55 3.15 1.52
CA GLY A 45 8.01 3.02 0.14
C GLY A 45 7.33 1.85 -0.59
N HIS A 46 7.09 0.75 0.11
CA HIS A 46 6.41 -0.44 -0.42
C HIS A 46 4.95 -0.15 -0.74
N LEU A 47 4.23 0.54 0.15
CA LEU A 47 2.86 0.98 -0.09
C LEU A 47 2.80 1.90 -1.31
N LEU A 48 3.72 2.86 -1.46
CA LEU A 48 3.78 3.74 -2.63
C LEU A 48 4.03 2.98 -3.94
N LEU A 49 4.97 2.02 -3.94
CA LEU A 49 5.25 1.18 -5.11
C LEU A 49 4.03 0.32 -5.49
N SER A 50 3.38 -0.29 -4.51
CA SER A 50 2.22 -1.16 -4.70
C SER A 50 0.97 -0.39 -5.12
N GLU A 51 0.76 0.81 -4.57
CA GLU A 51 -0.39 1.68 -4.86
C GLU A 51 -0.55 1.93 -6.37
N SER A 52 0.52 2.32 -7.04
CA SER A 52 0.54 2.48 -8.50
C SER A 52 0.62 1.13 -9.25
N GLY A 53 1.18 0.10 -8.60
CA GLY A 53 1.30 -1.25 -9.15
C GLY A 53 -0.05 -1.94 -9.37
N PHE A 54 -1.03 -1.73 -8.49
CA PHE A 54 -2.37 -2.31 -8.66
C PHE A 54 -3.07 -1.77 -9.90
N ARG A 55 -2.97 -0.45 -10.16
CA ARG A 55 -3.52 0.15 -11.37
C ARG A 55 -2.80 -0.34 -12.63
N ALA A 56 -1.48 -0.37 -12.59
CA ALA A 56 -0.65 -0.94 -13.66
C ALA A 56 -1.05 -2.39 -13.99
N MET A 57 -1.36 -3.20 -12.97
CA MET A 57 -1.84 -4.58 -13.13
C MET A 57 -3.20 -4.67 -13.82
N MET A 58 -4.15 -3.79 -13.47
CA MET A 58 -5.47 -3.70 -14.11
C MET A 58 -5.37 -3.26 -15.57
N GLU A 59 -4.60 -2.20 -15.83
CA GLU A 59 -4.52 -1.57 -17.15
C GLU A 59 -3.50 -2.22 -18.10
N GLY A 60 -2.59 -3.05 -17.57
CA GLY A 60 -1.51 -3.68 -18.35
C GLY A 60 -0.42 -2.69 -18.74
N THR A 61 -0.23 -1.64 -17.94
CA THR A 61 0.73 -0.56 -18.17
C THR A 61 1.95 -0.70 -17.27
N PRO A 62 3.09 -0.08 -17.60
CA PRO A 62 4.23 -0.02 -16.70
C PRO A 62 3.89 0.70 -15.39
N ASN A 63 4.41 0.23 -14.26
CA ASN A 63 4.26 0.93 -12.99
C ASN A 63 5.06 2.25 -13.03
N PRO A 64 4.44 3.44 -12.84
CA PRO A 64 5.16 4.71 -12.86
C PRO A 64 6.18 4.88 -11.72
N ARG A 65 6.14 4.00 -10.71
CA ARG A 65 7.06 3.96 -9.57
C ARG A 65 8.06 2.81 -9.64
N GLU A 66 8.25 2.19 -10.81
CA GLU A 66 9.09 1.00 -10.96
C GLU A 66 10.54 1.20 -10.49
N THR A 67 11.06 2.43 -10.57
CA THR A 67 12.40 2.80 -10.06
C THR A 67 12.56 2.60 -8.56
N LEU A 68 11.47 2.52 -7.79
CA LEU A 68 11.46 2.24 -6.36
C LEU A 68 11.57 0.74 -6.03
N ARG A 69 11.34 -0.15 -7.01
CA ARG A 69 11.31 -1.60 -6.80
C ARG A 69 12.59 -2.20 -6.20
N PRO A 70 13.80 -1.77 -6.58
CA PRO A 70 15.02 -2.30 -5.97
C PRO A 70 15.14 -2.03 -4.47
N LEU A 71 14.46 -1.00 -3.96
CA LEU A 71 14.50 -0.59 -2.55
C LEU A 71 13.31 -1.16 -1.75
N PHE A 72 12.12 -1.19 -2.38
CA PHE A 72 10.84 -1.41 -1.69
C PHE A 72 10.00 -2.55 -2.28
N GLY A 73 10.53 -3.30 -3.26
CA GLY A 73 9.85 -4.44 -3.86
C GLY A 73 9.67 -5.58 -2.87
N ALA A 74 8.60 -6.37 -3.02
CA ALA A 74 8.42 -7.59 -2.24
C ALA A 74 9.67 -8.49 -2.35
N GLY A 75 10.14 -9.02 -1.21
CA GLY A 75 11.35 -9.85 -1.14
C GLY A 75 12.67 -9.08 -1.04
N THR A 76 12.65 -7.74 -1.09
CA THR A 76 13.84 -6.94 -0.74
C THR A 76 14.10 -7.00 0.77
N VAL A 77 15.36 -6.84 1.16
CA VAL A 77 15.77 -6.75 2.57
C VAL A 77 15.80 -5.27 2.97
N PRO A 78 15.02 -4.84 3.99
CA PRO A 78 15.05 -3.46 4.47
C PRO A 78 16.43 -3.05 4.97
N ASP A 79 16.91 -1.88 4.58
CA ASP A 79 18.19 -1.34 5.08
C ASP A 79 17.98 -0.73 6.47
N ALA A 80 18.58 -1.34 7.48
CA ALA A 80 18.44 -0.91 8.88
C ALA A 80 18.94 0.52 9.16
N THR A 81 19.72 1.11 8.24
CA THR A 81 20.22 2.49 8.31
C THR A 81 19.42 3.46 7.42
N GLY A 82 18.51 2.96 6.59
CA GLY A 82 17.75 3.76 5.62
C GLY A 82 18.61 4.34 4.48
N ASN A 83 19.84 3.85 4.30
CA ASN A 83 20.75 4.39 3.29
C ASN A 83 20.18 4.18 1.87
N GLY A 84 20.28 5.23 1.05
CA GLY A 84 19.75 5.22 -0.32
C GLY A 84 18.23 5.36 -0.42
N TYR A 85 17.48 5.46 0.69
CA TYR A 85 16.03 5.68 0.63
C TYR A 85 15.71 7.14 0.33
N PRO A 86 14.70 7.42 -0.51
CA PRO A 86 14.16 8.77 -0.62
C PRO A 86 13.65 9.29 0.74
N PRO A 87 13.61 10.61 0.96
CA PRO A 87 13.13 11.18 2.21
C PRO A 87 11.74 10.68 2.60
N TYR A 88 11.56 10.30 3.87
CA TYR A 88 10.30 9.74 4.37
C TYR A 88 9.10 10.65 4.08
N ALA A 89 9.24 11.96 4.35
CA ALA A 89 8.20 12.94 4.11
C ALA A 89 7.79 13.04 2.63
N ASP A 90 8.75 12.91 1.70
CA ASP A 90 8.48 12.95 0.26
C ASP A 90 7.72 11.70 -0.20
N LEU A 91 8.08 10.53 0.33
CA LEU A 91 7.34 9.29 0.05
C LEU A 91 5.92 9.36 0.60
N LEU A 92 5.74 9.89 1.82
CA LEU A 92 4.44 10.01 2.46
C LEU A 92 3.52 10.97 1.70
N LYS A 93 4.05 12.12 1.28
CA LYS A 93 3.34 13.07 0.41
C LYS A 93 2.90 12.42 -0.90
N GLN A 94 3.80 11.67 -1.54
CA GLN A 94 3.50 10.96 -2.79
C GLN A 94 2.45 9.85 -2.60
N LEU A 95 2.51 9.10 -1.51
CA LEU A 95 1.53 8.05 -1.21
C LEU A 95 0.13 8.63 -1.00
N ARG A 96 0.01 9.76 -0.28
CA ARG A 96 -1.27 10.47 -0.12
C ARG A 96 -1.84 10.91 -1.46
N ALA A 97 -1.01 11.51 -2.31
CA ALA A 97 -1.43 11.93 -3.65
C ALA A 97 -1.90 10.72 -4.50
N ALA A 98 -1.12 9.64 -4.53
CA ALA A 98 -1.45 8.43 -5.29
C ALA A 98 -2.75 7.76 -4.78
N HIS A 99 -2.99 7.77 -3.46
CA HIS A 99 -4.24 7.27 -2.88
C HIS A 99 -5.45 8.10 -3.30
N LEU A 100 -5.34 9.43 -3.28
CA LEU A 100 -6.41 10.33 -3.73
C LEU A 100 -6.70 10.16 -5.22
N GLU A 101 -5.67 10.09 -6.06
CA GLU A 101 -5.81 9.83 -7.50
C GLU A 101 -6.49 8.48 -7.77
N THR A 102 -6.10 7.44 -7.04
CA THR A 102 -6.67 6.09 -7.20
C THR A 102 -8.12 6.05 -6.76
N THR A 103 -8.47 6.64 -5.61
CA THR A 103 -9.86 6.64 -5.13
C THR A 103 -10.78 7.50 -5.99
N ALA A 104 -10.30 8.64 -6.51
CA ALA A 104 -11.03 9.43 -7.50
C ALA A 104 -11.25 8.66 -8.80
N TRP A 105 -10.27 7.86 -9.24
CA TRP A 105 -10.45 6.97 -10.39
C TRP A 105 -11.48 5.87 -10.12
N ILE A 106 -11.44 5.21 -8.96
CA ILE A 106 -12.44 4.18 -8.57
C ILE A 106 -13.86 4.78 -8.59
N GLU A 107 -14.04 6.04 -8.20
CA GLU A 107 -15.34 6.72 -8.27
C GLU A 107 -15.91 6.81 -9.68
N THR A 108 -15.07 6.87 -10.71
CA THR A 108 -15.50 6.93 -12.10
C THR A 108 -15.92 5.58 -12.67
N LEU A 109 -15.58 4.47 -11.99
CA LEU A 109 -15.90 3.13 -12.45
C LEU A 109 -17.38 2.81 -12.30
N THR A 110 -17.87 2.02 -13.24
CA THR A 110 -19.15 1.33 -13.19
C THR A 110 -18.99 -0.06 -12.57
N GLU A 111 -20.08 -0.64 -12.07
CA GLU A 111 -20.06 -1.99 -11.48
C GLU A 111 -19.62 -3.07 -12.46
N ALA A 112 -20.01 -2.94 -13.74
CA ALA A 112 -19.66 -3.91 -14.78
C ALA A 112 -18.17 -3.86 -15.15
N GLU A 113 -17.53 -2.69 -15.06
CA GLU A 113 -16.09 -2.57 -15.32
C GLU A 113 -15.24 -3.33 -14.29
N LEU A 114 -15.78 -3.59 -13.10
CA LEU A 114 -15.07 -4.35 -12.06
C LEU A 114 -14.84 -5.82 -12.44
N ASP A 115 -15.62 -6.37 -13.39
CA ASP A 115 -15.45 -7.73 -13.87
C ASP A 115 -14.47 -7.85 -15.06
N GLN A 116 -13.84 -6.73 -15.47
CA GLN A 116 -12.75 -6.78 -16.43
C GLN A 116 -11.58 -7.59 -15.88
N PRO A 117 -10.92 -8.42 -16.72
CA PRO A 117 -9.75 -9.15 -16.29
C PRO A 117 -8.58 -8.21 -16.02
N GLY A 118 -7.76 -8.54 -15.02
CA GLY A 118 -6.45 -7.91 -14.86
C GLY A 118 -5.55 -8.24 -16.04
N LYS A 119 -4.89 -7.23 -16.62
CA LYS A 119 -4.12 -7.40 -17.86
C LYS A 119 -2.66 -7.83 -17.66
N ALA A 120 -2.09 -7.58 -16.47
CA ALA A 120 -0.72 -7.94 -16.13
C ALA A 120 -0.63 -8.75 -14.82
N VAL A 121 -1.58 -9.67 -14.63
CA VAL A 121 -1.62 -10.57 -13.47
C VAL A 121 -0.49 -11.60 -13.57
N PRO A 122 0.36 -11.76 -12.54
CA PRO A 122 1.37 -12.81 -12.53
C PRO A 122 0.73 -14.21 -12.57
N PRO A 123 1.32 -15.17 -13.31
CA PRO A 123 0.82 -16.53 -13.35
C PRO A 123 0.69 -17.15 -11.95
N GLY A 124 -0.46 -17.76 -11.66
CA GLY A 124 -0.75 -18.41 -10.38
C GLY A 124 -1.35 -17.48 -9.32
N PHE A 125 -1.57 -16.20 -9.63
CA PHE A 125 -2.22 -15.24 -8.74
C PHE A 125 -3.64 -14.83 -9.18
N GLU A 126 -4.22 -15.55 -10.15
CA GLU A 126 -5.53 -15.24 -10.73
C GLU A 126 -6.66 -15.27 -9.68
N ALA A 127 -6.52 -16.10 -8.63
CA ALA A 127 -7.49 -16.12 -7.53
C ALA A 127 -7.55 -14.81 -6.73
N PHE A 128 -6.45 -14.04 -6.72
CA PHE A 128 -6.33 -12.78 -5.98
C PHE A 128 -6.46 -11.54 -6.85
N PHE A 129 -6.12 -11.65 -8.14
CA PHE A 129 -6.01 -10.51 -9.05
C PHE A 129 -6.72 -10.71 -10.40
N GLY A 130 -7.49 -11.78 -10.57
CA GLY A 130 -8.09 -12.16 -11.84
C GLY A 130 -8.99 -11.09 -12.46
N THR A 131 -9.73 -10.33 -11.64
CA THR A 131 -10.55 -9.19 -12.08
C THR A 131 -10.18 -7.90 -11.36
N TRP A 132 -10.62 -6.76 -11.90
CA TRP A 132 -10.44 -5.46 -11.25
C TRP A 132 -11.08 -5.42 -9.85
N ARG A 133 -12.23 -6.09 -9.67
CA ARG A 133 -12.89 -6.29 -8.38
C ARG A 133 -11.96 -6.95 -7.37
N GLN A 134 -11.29 -8.02 -7.77
CA GLN A 134 -10.36 -8.77 -6.91
C GLN A 134 -9.11 -7.94 -6.62
N ILE A 135 -8.57 -7.24 -7.62
CA ILE A 135 -7.41 -6.34 -7.44
C ILE A 135 -7.70 -5.22 -6.44
N LEU A 136 -8.86 -4.56 -6.57
CA LEU A 136 -9.27 -3.48 -5.66
C LEU A 136 -9.57 -3.98 -4.25
N LEU A 137 -10.11 -5.19 -4.10
CA LEU A 137 -10.24 -5.83 -2.80
C LEU A 137 -8.86 -6.10 -2.20
N MET A 138 -7.95 -6.70 -2.97
CA MET A 138 -6.61 -7.02 -2.51
C MET A 138 -5.81 -5.78 -2.13
N ARG A 139 -5.98 -4.67 -2.85
CA ARG A 139 -5.43 -3.37 -2.48
C ARG A 139 -5.85 -2.99 -1.05
N SER A 140 -7.13 -3.06 -0.71
CA SER A 140 -7.60 -2.72 0.65
C SER A 140 -7.02 -3.65 1.73
N LEU A 141 -6.91 -4.96 1.45
CA LEU A 141 -6.32 -5.94 2.36
C LEU A 141 -4.80 -5.74 2.54
N HIS A 142 -4.11 -5.31 1.48
CA HIS A 142 -2.70 -4.98 1.49
C HIS A 142 -2.40 -3.80 2.43
N TRP A 143 -3.22 -2.74 2.38
CA TRP A 143 -3.15 -1.64 3.34
C TRP A 143 -3.25 -2.13 4.79
N MET A 144 -4.25 -2.96 5.09
CA MET A 144 -4.47 -3.47 6.45
C MET A 144 -3.37 -4.42 6.93
N THR A 145 -2.79 -5.20 6.01
CA THR A 145 -1.63 -6.06 6.31
C THR A 145 -0.44 -5.22 6.79
N HIS A 146 -0.12 -4.15 6.06
CA HIS A 146 0.98 -3.26 6.44
C HIS A 146 0.65 -2.38 7.64
N ARG A 147 -0.63 -2.01 7.86
CA ARG A 147 -1.06 -1.37 9.10
C ARG A 147 -0.74 -2.23 10.33
N GLY A 148 -0.92 -3.55 10.22
CA GLY A 148 -0.52 -4.50 11.28
C GLY A 148 0.98 -4.42 11.58
N GLN A 149 1.82 -4.45 10.54
CA GLN A 149 3.28 -4.32 10.71
C GLN A 149 3.68 -2.98 11.34
N LEU A 150 3.03 -1.88 10.96
CA LEU A 150 3.26 -0.57 11.59
C LEU A 150 2.84 -0.57 13.07
N ALA A 151 1.72 -1.21 13.42
CA ALA A 151 1.29 -1.36 14.80
C ALA A 151 2.34 -2.11 15.64
N ASP A 152 2.94 -3.17 15.07
CA ASP A 152 4.01 -3.92 15.72
C ASP A 152 5.28 -3.08 15.89
N CYS A 153 5.65 -2.26 14.90
CA CYS A 153 6.77 -1.32 15.01
C CYS A 153 6.53 -0.32 16.16
N ARG A 154 5.32 0.23 16.29
CA ARG A 154 4.94 1.12 17.39
C ARG A 154 5.06 0.43 18.75
N LYS A 155 4.55 -0.81 18.84
CA LYS A 155 4.62 -1.61 20.06
C LYS A 155 6.08 -1.87 20.46
N ALA A 156 6.95 -2.18 19.50
CA ALA A 156 8.38 -2.38 19.75
C ALA A 156 9.10 -1.11 20.21
N ALA A 157 8.64 0.08 19.77
CA ALA A 157 9.09 1.37 20.29
C ALA A 157 8.51 1.72 21.68
N GLY A 158 7.74 0.82 22.31
CA GLY A 158 7.12 1.07 23.61
C GLY A 158 5.94 2.05 23.57
N ARG A 159 5.39 2.34 22.39
CA ARG A 159 4.24 3.24 22.25
C ARG A 159 2.94 2.55 22.65
N SER A 160 2.06 3.31 23.28
CA SER A 160 0.69 2.87 23.55
C SER A 160 -0.10 2.67 22.24
N PRO A 161 -1.18 1.87 22.25
CA PRO A 161 -2.07 1.75 21.09
C PRO A 161 -2.52 3.12 20.57
N LEU A 162 -2.47 3.31 19.24
CA LEU A 162 -2.98 4.52 18.62
C LEU A 162 -4.50 4.43 18.59
N MET A 163 -5.17 5.37 19.25
CA MET A 163 -6.62 5.53 19.16
C MET A 163 -6.90 6.42 17.94
N ILE A 164 -7.66 5.90 16.99
CA ILE A 164 -8.05 6.56 15.73
C ILE A 164 -9.55 6.40 15.51
#